data_AF-A0A7W1UHP0-F1
#
_entry.id   AF-A0A7W1UHP0-F1
#
_cell.length_a   1.000
_cell.length_b   1.000
_cell.length_c   1.000
_cell.angle_alpha   90.00
_cell.angle_beta   90.00
_cell.angle_gamma   90.00
#
_symmetry.space_group_name_H-M   'P 1'
#
loop_
_entity.id
_entity.type
_entity.pdbx_description
1 polymer ?
#
loop_
_entity_poly.entity_id
_entity_poly.type
_entity_poly.pdbx_seq_one_letter_code
_entity_poly.pdbx_strand_id
1 'polypeptide(L)'
;MANIKKLTNISGVVLAGGQSRRMGKDKRNLEWGGTKFLDKVCFTLGELFDEIILVTAIEDYPCGHLPVRLVTDAIPHSGSLGGMFTGIKEASHPSVFVVACDMPFLNSFVISRLCTMP
;
A
#
# COMPACT_ATOMS: atom_id res chain seq x y z
N MET A 1 -23.91 -3.45 4.68
CA MET A 1 -22.63 -2.91 4.18
C MET A 1 -22.77 -1.39 4.15
N ALA A 2 -21.96 -0.67 4.92
CA ALA A 2 -21.99 0.80 4.91
C ALA A 2 -21.42 1.29 3.58
N ASN A 3 -22.14 2.20 2.91
CA ASN A 3 -21.69 2.80 1.66
C ASN A 3 -20.61 3.84 2.01
N ILE A 4 -19.35 3.40 2.11
CA ILE A 4 -18.22 4.29 2.44
C ILE A 4 -17.93 5.13 1.20
N LYS A 5 -18.15 6.44 1.29
CA LYS A 5 -17.71 7.38 0.26
C LYS A 5 -16.18 7.36 0.20
N LYS A 6 -15.61 7.14 -0.99
CA LYS A 6 -14.17 7.22 -1.19
C LYS A 6 -13.63 8.58 -0.76
N LEU A 7 -12.43 8.57 -0.19
CA LEU A 7 -11.64 9.75 0.12
C LEU A 7 -11.12 10.33 -1.20
N THR A 8 -11.49 11.57 -1.50
CA THR A 8 -11.06 12.27 -2.72
C THR A 8 -9.77 13.04 -2.48
N ASN A 9 -8.95 13.21 -3.52
CA ASN A 9 -7.69 13.98 -3.48
C ASN A 9 -6.58 13.37 -2.62
N ILE A 10 -6.62 12.06 -2.37
CA ILE A 10 -5.59 11.34 -1.62
C ILE A 10 -5.28 10.02 -2.33
N SER A 11 -4.01 9.79 -2.68
CA SER A 11 -3.56 8.49 -3.21
C SER A 11 -3.18 7.57 -2.05
N GLY A 12 -3.53 6.29 -2.14
CA GLY A 12 -3.01 5.26 -1.26
C GLY A 12 -1.66 4.73 -1.78
N VAL A 13 -0.65 4.62 -0.92
CA VAL A 13 0.64 4.00 -1.25
C VAL A 13 0.89 2.81 -0.33
N VAL A 14 1.11 1.65 -0.94
CA VAL A 14 1.49 0.42 -0.24
C VAL A 14 2.97 0.15 -0.48
N LEU A 15 3.75 0.15 0.60
CA LEU A 15 5.16 -0.20 0.57
C LEU A 15 5.32 -1.72 0.69
N ALA A 16 5.67 -2.37 -0.42
CA ALA A 16 5.97 -3.79 -0.51
C ALA A 16 7.46 -4.08 -0.80
N GLY A 17 8.32 -3.10 -0.51
CA GLY A 17 9.77 -3.24 -0.57
C GLY A 17 10.41 -3.63 0.77
N GLY A 18 11.71 -3.94 0.72
CA GLY A 18 12.54 -4.23 1.89
C GLY A 18 13.04 -5.67 1.92
N GLN A 19 14.24 -5.86 2.48
CA GLN A 19 14.96 -7.14 2.42
C GLN A 19 14.46 -8.19 3.43
N SER A 20 13.41 -7.90 4.21
CA SER A 20 12.84 -8.83 5.21
C SER A 20 13.89 -9.50 6.13
N ARG A 21 15.01 -8.81 6.41
CA ARG A 21 16.21 -9.37 7.06
C ARG A 21 15.93 -10.01 8.43
N ARG A 22 14.94 -9.47 9.17
CA ARG A 22 14.56 -9.98 10.49
C ARG A 22 13.61 -11.19 10.44
N MET A 23 12.84 -11.34 9.36
CA MET A 23 11.82 -12.39 9.23
C MET A 23 12.30 -13.61 8.43
N GLY A 24 13.39 -13.47 7.64
CA GLY A 24 13.99 -14.57 6.88
C GLY A 24 13.11 -15.13 5.74
N LYS A 25 11.88 -14.63 5.59
CA LYS A 25 10.93 -14.94 4.51
C LYS A 25 10.45 -13.64 3.87
N ASP A 26 10.08 -13.72 2.60
CA ASP A 26 9.48 -12.60 1.90
C ASP A 26 8.15 -12.22 2.56
N LYS A 27 8.11 -11.04 3.20
CA LYS A 27 6.92 -10.52 3.90
C LYS A 27 5.68 -10.43 3.01
N ARG A 28 5.86 -10.30 1.69
CA ARG A 28 4.76 -10.24 0.71
C ARG A 28 3.96 -11.54 0.62
N ASN A 29 4.55 -12.66 1.02
CA ASN A 29 3.92 -13.98 1.03
C ASN A 29 3.45 -14.40 2.44
N LEU A 30 3.36 -13.46 3.39
CA LEU A 30 2.74 -13.76 4.67
C LEU A 30 1.25 -13.97 4.48
N GLU A 31 0.77 -15.11 4.96
CA GLU A 31 -0.61 -15.53 4.85
C GLU A 31 -1.19 -15.77 6.24
N TRP A 32 -2.46 -15.44 6.40
CA TRP A 32 -3.24 -15.78 7.59
C TRP A 32 -4.64 -16.18 7.16
N GLY A 33 -5.08 -17.37 7.58
CA GLY A 33 -6.38 -17.90 7.18
C GLY A 33 -6.54 -18.04 5.66
N GLY A 34 -5.45 -18.34 4.93
CA GLY A 34 -5.47 -18.53 3.47
C GLY A 34 -5.49 -17.24 2.64
N THR A 35 -5.34 -16.07 3.25
CA THR A 35 -5.27 -14.77 2.55
C THR A 35 -3.92 -14.11 2.80
N LYS A 36 -3.29 -13.59 1.74
CA LYS A 36 -2.06 -12.81 1.85
C LYS A 36 -2.30 -11.47 2.54
N PHE A 37 -1.35 -11.04 3.36
CA PHE A 37 -1.41 -9.74 4.04
C PHE A 37 -1.50 -8.59 3.05
N LEU A 38 -0.68 -8.65 2.00
CA LEU A 38 -0.69 -7.64 0.93
C LEU A 38 -2.06 -7.50 0.29
N ASP A 39 -2.69 -8.62 -0.07
CA ASP A 39 -4.01 -8.63 -0.70
C ASP A 39 -5.04 -7.95 0.21
N LYS A 40 -5.05 -8.30 1.49
CA LYS A 40 -5.97 -7.69 2.46
C LYS A 40 -5.75 -6.18 2.59
N VAL A 41 -4.50 -5.73 2.65
CA VAL A 41 -4.15 -4.30 2.67
C VAL A 41 -4.66 -3.61 1.41
N CYS A 42 -4.35 -4.13 0.22
CA CYS A 42 -4.74 -3.54 -1.06
C CYS A 42 -6.26 -3.47 -1.23
N PHE A 43 -7.01 -4.51 -0.85
CA PHE A 43 -8.48 -4.49 -0.92
C PHE A 43 -9.08 -3.51 0.08
N THR A 44 -8.59 -3.45 1.33
CA THR A 44 -9.07 -2.46 2.31
C THR A 44 -8.83 -1.02 1.84
N LEU A 45 -7.66 -0.73 1.25
CA LEU A 45 -7.41 0.58 0.65
C LEU A 45 -8.29 0.81 -0.59
N GLY A 46 -8.61 -0.22 -1.37
CA GLY A 46 -9.44 -0.15 -2.58
C GLY A 46 -10.86 0.34 -2.32
N GLU A 47 -11.36 0.10 -1.10
CA GLU A 47 -12.64 0.63 -0.62
C GLU A 47 -12.56 2.12 -0.24
N LEU A 48 -11.37 2.65 0.05
CA LEU A 48 -11.17 4.00 0.58
C LEU A 48 -10.63 5.00 -0.45
N PHE A 49 -9.72 4.58 -1.31
CA PHE A 49 -9.02 5.44 -2.27
C PHE A 49 -9.37 5.06 -3.71
N ASP A 50 -9.37 6.03 -4.61
CA ASP A 50 -9.55 5.81 -6.06
C ASP A 50 -8.24 5.49 -6.78
N GLU A 51 -7.10 5.93 -6.25
CA GLU A 51 -5.76 5.53 -6.69
C GLU A 51 -5.02 4.78 -5.58
N ILE A 52 -4.45 3.62 -5.93
CA ILE A 52 -3.53 2.88 -5.07
C ILE A 52 -2.27 2.52 -5.83
N ILE A 53 -1.12 2.84 -5.25
CA ILE A 53 0.19 2.59 -5.81
C ILE A 53 0.89 1.54 -4.95
N LEU A 54 1.24 0.41 -5.57
CA LEU A 54 2.05 -0.62 -4.94
C LEU A 54 3.52 -0.40 -5.31
N VAL A 55 4.33 0.02 -4.34
CA VAL A 55 5.77 0.25 -4.54
C VAL A 55 6.57 -0.96 -4.11
N THR A 56 7.35 -1.53 -5.03
CA THR A 56 8.19 -2.71 -4.80
C THR A 56 9.47 -2.64 -5.63
N ALA A 57 10.51 -3.37 -5.23
CA ALA A 57 11.74 -3.50 -6.01
C ALA A 57 11.66 -4.57 -7.13
N ILE A 58 10.48 -5.17 -7.34
CA ILE A 58 10.24 -6.20 -8.35
C ILE A 58 9.36 -5.61 -9.44
N GLU A 59 9.91 -5.45 -10.65
CA GLU A 59 9.27 -4.78 -11.79
C GLU A 59 7.99 -5.48 -12.26
N ASP A 60 7.99 -6.82 -12.33
CA ASP A 60 6.85 -7.63 -12.79
C ASP A 60 6.17 -8.39 -11.64
N TYR A 61 5.99 -7.74 -10.49
CA TYR A 61 5.32 -8.39 -9.36
C TYR A 61 3.88 -8.80 -9.75
N PRO A 62 3.47 -10.07 -9.56
CA PRO A 62 2.16 -10.55 -10.02
C PRO A 62 1.04 -10.05 -9.09
N CYS A 63 0.53 -8.85 -9.36
CA CYS A 63 -0.56 -8.21 -8.63
C CYS A 63 -1.79 -7.88 -9.48
N GLY A 64 -1.97 -8.53 -10.64
CA GLY A 64 -3.09 -8.25 -11.54
C GLY A 64 -4.49 -8.48 -10.94
N HIS A 65 -4.59 -9.23 -9.84
CA HIS A 65 -5.83 -9.43 -9.08
C HIS A 65 -6.09 -8.32 -8.04
N LEU A 66 -5.12 -7.44 -7.79
CA LEU A 66 -5.22 -6.38 -6.80
C LEU A 66 -5.65 -5.06 -7.47
N PRO A 67 -6.41 -4.21 -6.77
CA PRO A 67 -6.87 -2.92 -7.28
C PRO A 67 -5.76 -1.85 -7.17
N VAL A 68 -4.58 -2.12 -7.75
CA VAL A 68 -3.39 -1.28 -7.60
C VAL A 68 -2.70 -1.03 -8.93
N ARG A 69 -2.02 0.11 -9.02
CA ARG A 69 -1.00 0.36 -10.03
C ARG A 69 0.37 -0.06 -9.47
N LEU A 70 1.05 -0.96 -10.15
CA LEU A 70 2.40 -1.40 -9.79
C LEU A 70 3.42 -0.32 -10.17
N VAL A 71 4.35 -0.03 -9.26
CA VAL A 71 5.45 0.90 -9.46
C VAL A 71 6.74 0.31 -8.91
N THR A 72 7.80 0.34 -9.72
CA THR A 72 9.15 -0.06 -9.31
C THR A 72 9.80 1.03 -8.46
N ASP A 73 10.37 0.66 -7.31
CA ASP A 73 11.10 1.58 -6.43
C ASP A 73 12.28 2.24 -7.16
N ALA A 74 12.24 3.56 -7.29
CA ALA A 74 13.24 4.34 -8.01
C ALA A 74 14.57 4.48 -7.24
N ILE A 75 14.55 4.26 -5.91
CA ILE A 75 15.76 4.34 -5.07
C ILE A 75 15.88 3.06 -4.25
N PRO A 76 16.14 1.91 -4.90
CA PRO A 76 16.19 0.62 -4.23
C PRO A 76 17.22 0.61 -3.11
N HIS A 77 16.97 -0.21 -2.08
CA HIS A 77 17.82 -0.35 -0.89
C HIS A 77 17.87 0.87 0.06
N SER A 78 17.10 1.92 -0.20
CA SER A 78 16.99 3.09 0.69
C SER A 78 15.92 2.94 1.79
N GLY A 79 15.53 1.70 2.09
CA GLY A 79 14.49 1.39 3.07
C GLY A 79 13.14 2.02 2.73
N SER A 80 12.34 2.32 3.75
CA SER A 80 10.99 2.88 3.57
C SER A 80 11.02 4.29 2.95
N LEU A 81 12.10 5.05 3.11
CA LEU A 81 12.21 6.39 2.54
C LEU A 81 12.28 6.37 1.01
N GLY A 82 13.01 5.42 0.42
CA GLY A 82 13.05 5.24 -1.04
C GLY A 82 11.67 4.91 -1.62
N GLY A 83 10.98 3.96 -0.99
CA GLY A 83 9.62 3.60 -1.37
C GLY A 83 8.62 4.75 -1.21
N MET A 84 8.71 5.53 -0.13
CA MET A 84 7.87 6.72 0.06
C MET A 84 8.14 7.79 -1.00
N PHE A 85 9.42 8.10 -1.27
CA PHE A 85 9.79 9.04 -2.31
C PHE A 85 9.18 8.64 -3.65
N THR A 86 9.34 7.38 -4.04
CA THR A 86 8.77 6.83 -5.27
C THR A 86 7.25 6.94 -5.28
N GLY A 87 6.57 6.50 -4.21
CA GLY A 87 5.11 6.56 -4.13
C GLY A 87 4.53 7.98 -4.17
N ILE A 88 5.20 8.94 -3.51
CA ILE A 88 4.81 10.35 -3.53
C ILE A 88 5.01 10.96 -4.92
N LYS A 89 6.14 10.65 -5.56
CA LYS A 89 6.46 11.15 -6.91
C LYS A 89 5.47 10.66 -7.96
N GLU A 90 4.99 9.43 -7.81
CA GLU A 90 4.07 8.78 -8.75
C GLU A 90 2.59 9.06 -8.46
N ALA A 91 2.26 9.65 -7.31
CA ALA A 91 0.89 9.96 -6.93
C ALA A 91 0.26 11.02 -7.84
N SER A 92 -0.98 10.78 -8.26
CA SER A 92 -1.75 11.73 -9.07
C SER A 92 -2.45 12.81 -8.21
N HIS A 93 -2.58 12.57 -6.91
CA HIS A 93 -3.26 13.44 -5.96
C HIS A 93 -2.28 14.28 -5.12
N PRO A 94 -2.73 15.43 -4.57
CA PRO A 94 -1.87 16.32 -3.78
C PRO A 94 -1.43 15.72 -2.43
N SER A 95 -2.18 14.75 -1.90
CA SER A 95 -1.92 14.10 -0.63
C SER A 95 -1.77 12.60 -0.80
N VAL A 96 -0.99 11.97 0.09
CA VAL A 96 -0.73 10.53 0.04
C VAL A 96 -0.90 9.92 1.43
N PHE A 97 -1.66 8.82 1.50
CA PHE A 97 -1.68 7.94 2.66
C PHE A 97 -0.75 6.76 2.42
N VAL A 98 0.27 6.60 3.28
CA VAL A 98 1.29 5.55 3.13
C VAL A 98 1.09 4.46 4.17
N VAL A 99 1.19 3.20 3.75
CA VAL A 99 1.11 2.04 4.63
C VAL A 99 2.12 0.95 4.24
N ALA A 100 2.54 0.13 5.21
CA ALA A 100 3.34 -1.05 4.95
C ALA A 100 2.46 -2.25 4.55
N CYS A 101 2.98 -3.13 3.70
CA CYS A 101 2.26 -4.33 3.24
C CYS A 101 2.00 -5.39 4.33
N ASP A 102 2.67 -5.32 5.49
CA ASP A 102 2.56 -6.27 6.59
C ASP A 102 1.58 -5.84 7.69
N MET A 103 0.66 -4.92 7.37
CA MET A 103 -0.37 -4.39 8.29
C MET A 103 -1.79 -4.88 7.93
N PRO A 104 -2.11 -6.19 7.98
CA PRO A 104 -3.37 -6.77 7.49
C PRO A 104 -4.63 -6.43 8.31
N PHE A 105 -4.49 -5.68 9.39
CA PHE A 105 -5.59 -5.31 10.29
C PHE A 105 -5.89 -3.81 10.25
N LEU A 106 -5.74 -3.22 9.06
CA LEU A 106 -6.10 -1.82 8.82
C LEU A 106 -7.53 -1.55 9.25
N ASN A 107 -7.72 -0.41 9.90
CA ASN A 107 -9.02 0.07 10.33
C ASN A 107 -9.40 1.27 9.46
N SER A 108 -10.41 1.08 8.61
CA SER A 108 -10.88 2.11 7.68
C SER A 108 -11.32 3.41 8.37
N PHE A 109 -11.89 3.32 9.57
CA PHE A 109 -12.27 4.51 10.34
C PHE A 109 -11.04 5.32 10.79
N VAL A 110 -9.98 4.64 11.26
CA VAL A 110 -8.72 5.30 11.65
C VAL A 110 -8.06 5.96 10.45
N ILE A 111 -8.00 5.25 9.30
CA ILE A 111 -7.43 5.80 8.07
C ILE A 111 -8.18 7.06 7.63
N SER A 112 -9.51 6.99 7.55
CA SER A 112 -10.35 8.13 7.20
C SER A 112 -10.18 9.28 8.18
N ARG A 113 -10.04 9.00 9.48
CA ARG A 113 -9.78 10.05 10.48
C ARG A 113 -8.43 10.73 10.24
N LEU A 114 -7.35 9.97 10.04
CA LEU A 114 -6.01 10.53 9.77
C LEU A 114 -6.01 11.39 8.49
N CYS A 115 -6.73 10.97 7.46
CA CYS A 115 -6.80 11.66 6.18
C CYS A 115 -7.65 12.94 6.19
N THR A 116 -8.55 13.10 7.17
CA THR A 116 -9.50 14.23 7.26
C THR A 116 -9.25 15.12 8.47
N MET A 117 -8.15 14.88 9.19
CA MET A 117 -7.71 15.78 10.26
C MET A 117 -7.24 17.12 9.65
N PRO A 118 -7.61 18.25 10.28
CA PRO A 118 -7.20 19.58 9.83
C PRO A 118 -5.71 19.83 10.00
#